data_AF-A0A8C9XF77-F1
#
_entry.id   AF-A0A8C9XF77-F1
#
_cell.length_a   1.000
_cell.length_b   1.000
_cell.length_c   1.000
_cell.angle_alpha   90.00
_cell.angle_beta   90.00
_cell.angle_gamma   90.00
#
_symmetry.space_group_name_H-M   'P 1'
#
loop_
_entity.id
_entity.type
_entity.pdbx_description
1 polymer ?
#
loop_
_entity_poly.entity_id
_entity_poly.type
_entity_poly.pdbx_seq_one_letter_code
_entity_poly.pdbx_strand_id
1 'polypeptide(L)'
;MLSSGDVHGCLRKLETLLRVIKYPGNVDYNGLSKGDPSAFLPIVSFTFTSFSPPFAKQLLEAGLELTGKTDLRFTDTLYKVLRDIFHYKPILTKQQFLQWGFSLRKISVICDVINLVLQKHNQLKKKQNKTMKSCFGSSFHFSNHHNSSFG
;
A
#
# COMPACT_ATOMS: atom_id res chain seq x y z
N MET A 1 -16.06 4.84 2.42
CA MET A 1 -17.03 3.84 2.91
C MET A 1 -16.61 2.50 2.35
N LEU A 2 -15.93 1.68 3.16
CA LEU A 2 -15.77 0.27 2.83
C LEU A 2 -17.01 -0.43 3.39
N SER A 3 -18.07 -0.50 2.58
CA SER A 3 -19.28 -1.25 2.92
C SER A 3 -18.91 -2.69 3.26
N SER A 4 -19.26 -3.07 4.48
CA SER A 4 -19.60 -4.40 4.96
C SER A 4 -19.00 -5.61 4.21
N GLY A 5 -18.01 -6.23 4.85
CA GLY A 5 -18.05 -7.68 5.06
C GLY A 5 -17.37 -8.60 4.06
N ASP A 6 -17.06 -8.19 2.83
CA ASP A 6 -16.61 -9.14 1.81
C ASP A 6 -15.13 -8.99 1.41
N VAL A 7 -14.34 -10.03 1.74
CA VAL A 7 -12.91 -10.13 1.40
C VAL A 7 -12.70 -10.11 -0.11
N HIS A 8 -13.62 -10.70 -0.89
CA HIS A 8 -13.51 -10.78 -2.34
C HIS A 8 -13.65 -9.41 -3.00
N GLY A 9 -14.53 -8.55 -2.48
CA GLY A 9 -14.63 -7.16 -2.93
C GLY A 9 -13.33 -6.37 -2.75
N CYS A 10 -12.64 -6.57 -1.62
CA CYS A 10 -11.34 -5.96 -1.37
C CYS A 10 -10.25 -6.57 -2.27
N LEU A 11 -10.26 -7.88 -2.49
CA LEU A 11 -9.34 -8.56 -3.39
C LEU A 11 -9.47 -8.06 -4.83
N ARG A 12 -10.68 -7.86 -5.36
CA ARG A 12 -10.86 -7.31 -6.71
C ARG A 12 -10.24 -5.91 -6.87
N LYS A 13 -10.36 -5.07 -5.83
CA LYS A 13 -9.72 -3.75 -5.81
C LYS A 13 -8.20 -3.87 -5.83
N LEU A 14 -7.66 -4.76 -4.99
CA LEU A 14 -6.21 -5.04 -4.97
C LEU A 14 -5.73 -5.54 -6.33
N GLU A 15 -6.44 -6.49 -6.95
CA GLU A 15 -6.11 -7.03 -8.27
C GLU A 15 -6.10 -5.94 -9.34
N THR A 16 -7.06 -5.02 -9.31
CA THR A 16 -7.09 -3.88 -10.23
C THR A 16 -5.83 -3.02 -10.06
N LEU A 17 -5.40 -2.75 -8.83
CA LEU A 17 -4.18 -1.99 -8.55
C LEU A 17 -2.92 -2.74 -8.97
N LEU A 18 -2.87 -4.05 -8.75
CA LEU A 18 -1.78 -4.92 -9.20
C LEU A 18 -1.61 -4.87 -10.72
N ARG A 19 -2.73 -4.84 -11.47
CA ARG A 19 -2.71 -4.63 -12.92
C ARG A 19 -2.18 -3.25 -13.31
N VAL A 20 -2.52 -2.19 -12.56
CA VAL A 20 -2.01 -0.83 -12.81
C VAL A 20 -0.48 -0.78 -12.64
N ILE A 21 0.06 -1.41 -11.59
CA ILE A 21 1.51 -1.49 -11.37
C ILE A 21 2.21 -2.56 -12.23
N LYS A 22 1.46 -3.29 -13.07
CA LYS A 22 1.93 -4.39 -13.91
C LYS A 22 2.77 -5.41 -13.13
N TYR A 23 2.24 -5.86 -11.99
CA TYR A 23 2.92 -6.85 -11.16
C TYR A 23 3.15 -8.16 -11.94
N PRO A 24 4.41 -8.60 -12.13
CA PRO A 24 4.74 -9.80 -12.90
C PRO A 24 4.67 -11.09 -12.05
N GLY A 25 4.59 -10.98 -10.73
CA GLY A 25 4.56 -12.13 -9.83
C GLY A 25 3.20 -12.80 -9.76
N ASN A 26 3.19 -14.08 -9.39
CA ASN A 26 1.95 -14.78 -9.09
C ASN A 26 1.40 -14.28 -7.74
N VAL A 27 0.10 -14.00 -7.69
CA VAL A 27 -0.56 -13.44 -6.50
C VAL A 27 -1.29 -14.56 -5.78
N ASP A 28 -0.91 -14.86 -4.55
CA ASP A 28 -1.54 -15.92 -3.75
C ASP A 28 -2.88 -15.49 -3.15
N TYR A 29 -3.94 -15.45 -3.97
CA TYR A 29 -5.29 -15.06 -3.54
C TYR A 29 -5.82 -15.87 -2.34
N ASN A 30 -5.45 -17.15 -2.24
CA ASN A 30 -5.80 -18.00 -1.10
C ASN A 30 -5.12 -17.51 0.20
N GLY A 31 -3.83 -17.16 0.13
CA GLY A 31 -3.10 -16.57 1.26
C GLY A 31 -3.65 -15.19 1.63
N LEU A 32 -3.92 -14.33 0.64
CA LEU A 32 -4.50 -13.01 0.85
C LEU A 32 -5.86 -13.09 1.55
N SER A 33 -6.72 -14.04 1.13
CA SER A 33 -8.04 -14.25 1.73
C SER A 33 -7.95 -14.70 3.19
N LYS A 34 -6.99 -15.58 3.50
CA LYS A 34 -6.68 -16.05 4.86
C LYS A 34 -5.93 -15.02 5.70
N GLY A 35 -5.42 -13.95 5.09
CA GLY A 35 -4.63 -12.94 5.77
C GLY A 35 -3.20 -13.40 6.06
N ASP A 36 -2.66 -14.30 5.24
CA ASP A 36 -1.28 -14.75 5.34
C ASP A 36 -0.31 -13.62 4.94
N PRO A 37 0.64 -13.22 5.81
CA PRO A 37 1.57 -12.13 5.52
C PRO A 37 2.47 -12.41 4.31
N SER A 38 2.89 -13.66 4.10
CA SER A 38 3.81 -14.04 3.03
C SER A 38 3.22 -13.77 1.65
N ALA A 39 1.89 -13.76 1.51
CA ALA A 39 1.21 -13.33 0.29
C ALA A 39 1.23 -11.80 0.05
N PHE A 40 1.24 -10.98 1.11
CA PHE A 40 1.23 -9.51 0.99
C PHE A 40 2.63 -8.91 0.84
N LEU A 41 3.62 -9.48 1.53
CA LEU A 41 5.01 -8.99 1.52
C LEU A 41 5.60 -8.81 0.11
N PRO A 42 5.51 -9.78 -0.82
CA PRO A 42 6.12 -9.66 -2.15
C PRO A 42 5.43 -8.60 -3.01
N ILE A 43 4.11 -8.44 -2.89
CA ILE A 43 3.33 -7.40 -3.58
C ILE A 43 3.87 -6.02 -3.20
N VAL A 44 4.02 -5.81 -1.90
CA VAL A 44 4.44 -4.52 -1.38
C VAL A 44 5.92 -4.27 -1.71
N SER A 45 6.76 -5.29 -1.55
CA SER A 45 8.18 -5.22 -1.89
C SER A 45 8.36 -4.76 -3.34
N PHE A 46 7.64 -5.38 -4.27
CA PHE A 46 7.66 -4.98 -5.69
C PHE A 46 7.15 -3.56 -5.91
N THR A 47 6.08 -3.16 -5.23
CA THR A 47 5.50 -1.82 -5.37
C THR A 47 6.50 -0.73 -4.95
N PHE A 48 7.31 -0.98 -3.93
CA PHE A 48 8.31 -0.02 -3.47
C PHE A 48 9.61 -0.05 -4.27
N THR A 49 10.00 -1.23 -4.80
CA THR A 49 11.31 -1.43 -5.45
C THR A 49 11.20 -1.32 -6.98
N SER A 50 10.40 -2.17 -7.62
CA SER A 50 10.32 -2.27 -9.07
C SER A 50 9.37 -1.26 -9.70
N PHE A 51 8.25 -0.92 -9.06
CA PHE A 51 7.24 -0.07 -9.69
C PHE A 51 7.71 1.38 -9.89
N SER A 52 8.43 1.96 -8.91
CA SER A 52 8.87 3.35 -8.99
C SER A 52 10.38 3.49 -8.68
N PRO A 53 11.25 3.41 -9.69
CA PRO A 53 12.70 3.60 -9.55
C PRO A 53 13.11 4.90 -8.82
N PRO A 54 12.54 6.09 -9.11
CA PRO A 54 12.94 7.31 -8.39
C PRO A 54 12.47 7.32 -6.94
N PHE A 55 11.49 6.47 -6.61
CA PHE A 55 11.02 6.32 -5.24
C PHE A 55 11.87 5.31 -4.48
N ALA A 56 12.22 4.18 -5.09
CA ALA A 56 13.19 3.23 -4.56
C ALA A 56 14.53 3.91 -4.24
N LYS A 57 14.99 4.81 -5.10
CA LYS A 57 16.19 5.62 -4.84
C LYS A 57 16.03 6.51 -3.60
N GLN A 58 14.90 7.21 -3.44
CA GLN A 58 14.65 7.99 -2.23
C GLN A 58 14.61 7.13 -0.97
N LEU A 59 14.07 5.91 -1.05
CA LEU A 59 14.11 4.97 0.06
C LEU A 59 15.53 4.58 0.41
N LEU A 60 16.36 4.29 -0.60
CA LEU A 60 17.78 4.00 -0.42
C LEU A 60 18.52 5.18 0.24
N GLU A 61 18.29 6.41 -0.23
CA GLU A 61 18.87 7.63 0.35
C GLU A 61 18.42 7.87 1.79
N ALA A 62 17.19 7.47 2.14
CA ALA A 62 16.68 7.48 3.51
C ALA A 62 17.14 6.28 4.37
N GLY A 63 17.88 5.32 3.81
CA GLY A 63 18.29 4.07 4.48
C GLY A 63 17.14 3.07 4.72
N LEU A 64 16.03 3.20 3.98
CA LEU A 64 14.80 2.44 4.11
C LEU A 64 14.66 1.36 3.02
N GLU A 65 15.71 0.59 2.78
CA GLU A 65 15.69 -0.47 1.78
C GLU A 65 14.75 -1.63 2.17
N LEU A 66 14.00 -2.17 1.21
CA LEU A 66 13.05 -3.27 1.47
C LEU A 66 13.51 -4.61 0.85
N THR A 67 14.66 -4.64 0.18
CA THR A 67 15.19 -5.82 -0.51
C THR A 67 15.91 -6.76 0.46
N GLY A 68 15.77 -8.08 0.27
CA GLY A 68 16.57 -9.10 0.96
C GLY A 68 16.41 -9.17 2.49
N LYS A 69 15.36 -8.58 3.06
CA LYS A 69 15.12 -8.54 4.51
C LYS A 69 14.14 -9.61 4.95
N THR A 70 14.30 -10.10 6.18
CA THR A 70 13.33 -10.97 6.86
C THR A 70 12.00 -10.26 7.06
N ASP A 71 10.90 -11.01 7.20
CA ASP A 71 9.53 -10.48 7.25
C ASP A 71 9.35 -9.40 8.33
N LEU A 72 10.01 -9.59 9.47
CA LEU A 72 9.99 -8.65 10.60
C LEU A 72 10.68 -7.33 10.26
N ARG A 73 11.89 -7.38 9.68
CA ARG A 73 12.67 -6.19 9.31
C ARG A 73 12.05 -5.48 8.12
N PHE A 74 11.47 -6.23 7.19
CA PHE A 74 10.69 -5.70 6.07
C PHE A 74 9.50 -4.90 6.59
N THR A 75 8.70 -5.49 7.48
CA THR A 75 7.52 -4.83 8.05
C THR A 75 7.91 -3.59 8.86
N ASP A 76 9.00 -3.64 9.64
CA ASP A 76 9.49 -2.46 10.37
C ASP A 76 9.87 -1.31 9.44
N THR A 77 10.59 -1.61 8.37
CA THR A 77 10.98 -0.63 7.36
C THR A 77 9.76 -0.07 6.65
N LEU A 78 8.80 -0.92 6.25
CA LEU A 78 7.56 -0.51 5.61
C LEU A 78 6.76 0.47 6.47
N TYR A 79 6.66 0.21 7.77
CA TYR A 79 5.97 1.10 8.70
C TYR A 79 6.70 2.44 8.87
N LYS A 80 8.05 2.43 8.87
CA LYS A 80 8.85 3.66 8.85
C LYS A 80 8.60 4.45 7.57
N VAL A 81 8.63 3.81 6.40
CA VAL A 81 8.32 4.44 5.11
C VAL A 81 6.94 5.08 5.11
N LEU A 82 5.91 4.36 5.59
CA LEU A 82 4.55 4.89 5.67
C LEU A 82 4.47 6.14 6.56
N ARG A 83 5.13 6.14 7.71
CA ARG A 83 5.12 7.28 8.63
C ARG A 83 5.97 8.45 8.15
N ASP A 84 7.15 8.19 7.62
CA ASP A 84 8.15 9.21 7.30
C ASP A 84 7.87 9.88 5.94
N ILE A 85 7.50 9.07 4.94
CA ILE A 85 7.29 9.54 3.56
C ILE A 85 5.84 9.93 3.29
N PHE A 86 4.90 9.11 3.76
CA PHE A 86 3.48 9.29 3.48
C PHE A 86 2.72 9.92 4.63
N HIS A 87 3.36 10.08 5.80
CA HIS A 87 2.70 10.48 7.05
C HIS A 87 1.41 9.68 7.34
N TYR A 88 1.36 8.46 6.84
CA TYR A 88 0.22 7.56 7.00
C TYR A 88 0.41 6.73 8.26
N LYS A 89 -0.60 6.74 9.14
CA LYS A 89 -0.61 5.93 10.35
C LYS A 89 -1.38 4.63 10.08
N PRO A 90 -0.71 3.50 9.83
CA PRO A 90 -1.39 2.23 9.59
C PRO A 90 -2.27 1.84 10.78
N ILE A 91 -3.44 1.31 10.46
CA ILE A 91 -4.46 0.88 11.43
C ILE A 91 -4.03 -0.41 12.15
N LEU A 92 -3.21 -1.23 11.48
CA LEU A 92 -2.64 -2.47 12.03
C LEU A 92 -1.29 -2.18 12.69
N THR A 93 -0.90 -2.98 13.66
CA THR A 93 0.47 -2.99 14.19
C THR A 93 1.37 -3.92 13.37
N LYS A 94 2.69 -3.76 13.51
CA LYS A 94 3.69 -4.65 12.85
C LYS A 94 3.42 -6.12 13.13
N GLN A 95 3.10 -6.47 14.38
CA GLN A 95 2.74 -7.84 14.76
C GLN A 95 1.43 -8.29 14.12
N GLN A 96 0.39 -7.46 14.13
CA GLN A 96 -0.88 -7.82 13.48
C GLN A 96 -0.74 -7.98 11.96
N PHE A 97 0.19 -7.25 11.34
CA PHE A 97 0.50 -7.44 9.93
C PHE A 97 1.16 -8.80 9.66
N LEU A 98 2.01 -9.28 10.57
CA LEU A 98 2.70 -10.57 10.47
C LEU A 98 1.91 -11.76 11.04
N GLN A 99 0.84 -11.51 11.78
CA GLN A 99 -0.06 -12.56 12.27
C GLN A 99 -1.02 -13.01 11.17
N TRP A 100 -1.42 -14.28 11.17
CA TRP A 100 -2.49 -14.76 10.29
C TRP A 100 -3.83 -14.07 10.62
N GLY A 101 -4.67 -13.86 9.60
CA GLY A 101 -5.95 -13.16 9.71
C GLY A 101 -5.86 -11.67 9.37
N PHE A 102 -6.88 -10.90 9.79
CA PHE A 102 -7.06 -9.48 9.45
C PHE A 102 -7.00 -9.17 7.94
N SER A 103 -7.36 -10.13 7.09
CA SER A 103 -7.24 -10.03 5.63
C SER A 103 -7.86 -8.74 5.08
N LEU A 104 -9.10 -8.41 5.46
CA LEU A 104 -9.75 -7.16 5.06
C LEU A 104 -8.93 -5.91 5.36
N ARG A 105 -8.42 -5.79 6.60
CA ARG A 105 -7.62 -4.63 7.00
C ARG A 105 -6.28 -4.59 6.28
N LYS A 106 -5.62 -5.75 6.12
CA LYS A 106 -4.35 -5.85 5.38
C LYS A 106 -4.54 -5.46 3.93
N ILE A 107 -5.53 -6.03 3.25
CA ILE A 107 -5.85 -5.72 1.84
C ILE A 107 -6.15 -4.23 1.70
N SER A 108 -6.93 -3.65 2.62
CA SER A 108 -7.20 -2.21 2.59
C SER A 108 -5.92 -1.38 2.73
N VAL A 109 -5.05 -1.73 3.69
CA VAL A 109 -3.77 -1.05 3.88
C VAL A 109 -2.89 -1.18 2.64
N ILE A 110 -2.80 -2.36 2.03
CA ILE A 110 -2.01 -2.56 0.81
C ILE A 110 -2.59 -1.76 -0.36
N CYS A 111 -3.91 -1.75 -0.54
CA CYS A 111 -4.56 -0.92 -1.55
C CYS A 111 -4.22 0.57 -1.36
N ASP A 112 -4.27 1.08 -0.12
CA ASP A 112 -3.85 2.44 0.21
C ASP A 112 -2.38 2.66 -0.13
N VAL A 113 -1.48 1.75 0.28
CA VAL A 113 -0.04 1.83 -0.01
C VAL A 113 0.21 1.94 -1.52
N ILE A 114 -0.41 1.09 -2.34
CA ILE A 114 -0.22 1.11 -3.79
C ILE A 114 -0.71 2.44 -4.38
N ASN A 115 -1.87 2.93 -3.95
CA ASN A 115 -2.38 4.23 -4.39
C ASN A 115 -1.47 5.40 -3.99
N LEU A 116 -0.96 5.37 -2.76
CA LEU A 116 -0.03 6.37 -2.25
C LEU A 116 1.27 6.38 -3.06
N VAL A 117 1.85 5.20 -3.33
CA VAL A 117 3.05 5.06 -4.16
C VAL A 117 2.78 5.52 -5.59
N LEU A 118 1.63 5.17 -6.18
CA LEU A 118 1.20 5.65 -7.49
C LEU A 118 1.17 7.18 -7.55
N GLN A 119 0.57 7.81 -6.54
CA GLN A 119 0.50 9.27 -6.44
C GLN A 119 1.89 9.88 -6.28
N LYS A 120 2.76 9.33 -5.43
CA LYS A 120 4.14 9.81 -5.28
C LYS A 120 4.96 9.62 -6.55
N HIS A 121 4.87 8.48 -7.22
CA HIS A 121 5.52 8.25 -8.50
C HIS A 121 5.12 9.32 -9.53
N ASN A 122 3.81 9.59 -9.64
CA ASN A 122 3.31 10.66 -10.51
C ASN A 122 3.78 12.04 -10.07
N GLN A 123 3.84 12.34 -8.76
CA GLN A 123 4.40 13.60 -8.25
C GLN A 123 5.89 13.75 -8.57
N LEU A 124 6.68 12.68 -8.47
CA LEU A 124 8.11 12.68 -8.78
C LEU A 124 8.36 12.87 -10.27
N LYS A 125 7.58 12.17 -11.13
CA LYS A 125 7.57 12.43 -12.57
C LYS A 125 7.11 13.85 -12.91
N LYS A 126 6.06 14.35 -12.25
CA LYS A 126 5.59 15.72 -12.44
C LYS A 126 6.62 16.73 -11.96
N LYS A 127 7.36 16.52 -10.88
CA LYS A 127 8.44 17.43 -10.43
C LYS A 127 9.54 17.59 -11.49
N GLN A 128 9.78 16.57 -12.32
CA GLN A 128 10.66 16.71 -13.49
C GLN A 128 10.02 17.52 -14.62
N ASN A 129 8.68 17.52 -14.74
CA ASN A 129 7.94 18.20 -15.81
C ASN A 129 7.24 19.52 -15.37
N LYS A 130 7.35 19.92 -14.10
CA LYS A 130 6.65 21.10 -13.52
C LYS A 130 7.43 22.40 -13.65
N THR A 131 8.10 22.57 -14.79
CA THR A 131 8.15 23.88 -15.45
C THR A 131 6.74 24.30 -15.91
N MET A 132 5.73 23.40 -16.04
CA MET A 132 4.36 23.86 -16.32
C MET A 132 3.22 22.99 -15.76
N LYS A 133 2.24 23.72 -15.21
CA LYS A 133 0.79 23.44 -15.14
C LYS A 133 0.25 22.44 -14.08
N SER A 134 -0.31 23.09 -13.05
CA SER A 134 -1.64 22.95 -12.44
C SER A 134 -2.56 21.77 -12.83
N CYS A 135 -3.46 21.44 -11.89
CA CYS A 135 -4.63 20.56 -12.02
C CYS A 135 -4.33 19.07 -12.25
N PHE A 136 -4.29 18.29 -11.17
CA PHE A 136 -4.96 16.99 -11.19
C PHE A 136 -5.75 16.91 -9.89
N GLY A 137 -6.97 17.43 -9.96
CA GLY A 137 -8.00 17.08 -9.02
C GLY A 137 -8.33 15.60 -9.21
N SER A 138 -8.21 14.84 -8.13
CA SER A 138 -9.09 13.71 -7.89
C SER A 138 -9.21 13.64 -6.38
N SER A 139 -10.34 14.15 -5.89
CA SER A 139 -10.83 13.89 -4.55
C SER A 139 -10.83 12.38 -4.35
N PHE A 140 -9.79 11.83 -3.74
CA PHE A 140 -9.90 10.57 -3.02
C PHE A 140 -10.71 10.90 -1.76
N HIS A 141 -12.02 10.97 -1.95
CA HIS A 141 -12.97 11.02 -0.84
C HIS A 141 -12.88 9.67 -0.15
N PHE A 142 -11.97 9.58 0.83
CA PHE A 142 -12.04 8.57 1.86
C PHE A 142 -13.33 8.89 2.62
N SER A 143 -14.48 8.37 2.17
CA SER A 143 -15.74 8.62 2.86
C SER A 143 -15.66 7.96 4.23
N ASN A 144 -15.27 8.77 5.21
CA ASN A 144 -15.26 8.47 6.61
C ASN A 144 -16.67 8.73 7.11
N HIS A 145 -17.59 7.78 6.90
CA HIS A 145 -18.90 7.87 7.51
C HIS A 145 -18.77 7.33 8.94
N HIS A 146 -18.45 8.26 9.83
CA HIS A 146 -18.79 8.22 11.24
C HIS A 146 -20.32 8.14 11.31
N ASN A 147 -20.87 7.12 11.94
CA ASN A 147 -22.17 7.29 12.57
C ASN A 147 -22.21 6.50 13.88
N SER A 148 -22.04 7.26 14.94
CA SER A 148 -22.37 6.91 16.31
C SER A 148 -23.86 7.21 16.51
N SER A 149 -24.64 6.26 17.01
CA SER A 149 -25.76 6.48 17.96
C SER A 149 -26.39 5.10 18.21
N PHE A 150 -26.30 4.46 19.38
CA PHE A 150 -27.01 4.80 20.62
C PHE A 150 -28.46 5.25 20.37
N GLY A 151 -29.37 4.35 20.70
CA GLY A 151 -30.83 4.45 20.76
C GLY A 151 -31.35 3.13 21.31
#